data_AF-A0A8S3IGD9-F1
#
_entry.id   AF-A0A8S3IGD9-F1
#
_cell.length_a   1.000
_cell.length_b   1.000
_cell.length_c   1.000
_cell.angle_alpha   90.00
_cell.angle_beta   90.00
_cell.angle_gamma   90.00
#
_symmetry.space_group_name_H-M   'P 1'
#
loop_
_entity.id
_entity.type
_entity.pdbx_description
1 polymer ?
#
loop_
_entity_poly.entity_id
_entity_poly.type
_entity_poly.pdbx_seq_one_letter_code
_entity_poly.pdbx_strand_id
1 'polypeptide(L)'
;LKTFDEIEYIKYAQTLTDIYNTITFPLCPCSSRKDNGCIIVSLNSARLRLHACSADGKLEEGHTADFEWAIIQRYYIQGQYFIFEYKRSTMDTAKPVKLQTLFTQFMYDCFQCIYREIQAINNMNK
;
A
#
# COMPACT_ATOMS: atom_id res chain seq x y z
N LEU A 1 8.63 2.35 -34.44
CA LEU A 1 8.56 1.99 -33.00
C LEU A 1 9.81 1.17 -32.71
N LYS A 2 10.70 1.61 -31.81
CA LYS A 2 11.79 0.75 -31.34
C LYS A 2 11.15 -0.40 -30.57
N THR A 3 11.29 -1.62 -31.07
CA THR A 3 11.01 -2.84 -30.31
C THR A 3 12.12 -2.99 -29.28
N PHE A 4 11.78 -2.84 -28.01
CA PHE A 4 12.67 -3.23 -26.93
C PHE A 4 12.83 -4.75 -26.96
N ASP A 5 14.06 -5.22 -26.80
CA ASP A 5 14.29 -6.60 -26.37
C ASP A 5 13.69 -6.78 -24.95
N GLU A 6 13.26 -8.00 -24.61
CA GLU A 6 12.53 -8.30 -23.38
C GLU A 6 13.29 -7.83 -22.13
N ILE A 7 14.62 -8.01 -22.14
CA ILE A 7 15.50 -7.60 -21.04
C ILE A 7 15.55 -6.07 -20.91
N GLU A 8 15.59 -5.33 -22.02
CA GLU A 8 15.60 -3.88 -22.01
C GLU A 8 14.27 -3.30 -21.51
N TYR A 9 13.15 -3.93 -21.89
CA TYR A 9 11.83 -3.55 -21.39
C TYR A 9 11.74 -3.74 -19.87
N ILE A 10 12.17 -4.90 -19.35
CA ILE A 10 12.13 -5.16 -17.90
C ILE A 10 13.01 -4.17 -17.15
N LYS A 11 14.24 -3.91 -17.64
CA LYS A 11 15.13 -2.90 -17.03
C LYS A 11 14.49 -1.52 -17.00
N TYR A 12 13.84 -1.11 -18.09
CA TYR A 12 13.13 0.16 -18.13
C TYR A 12 11.95 0.16 -17.15
N ALA A 13 11.11 -0.88 -17.15
CA ALA A 13 9.97 -1.00 -16.25
C ALA A 13 10.41 -0.94 -14.77
N GLN A 14 11.51 -1.58 -14.41
CA GLN A 14 12.10 -1.51 -13.06
C GLN A 14 12.50 -0.09 -12.63
N THR A 15 12.75 0.84 -13.56
CA THR A 15 12.98 2.25 -13.22
C THR A 15 11.70 2.98 -12.77
N LEU A 16 10.52 2.45 -13.12
CA LEU A 16 9.21 2.98 -12.73
C LEU A 16 8.82 2.50 -11.33
N THR A 17 9.59 2.90 -10.32
CA THR A 17 9.51 2.39 -8.94
C THR A 17 8.15 2.54 -8.26
N ASP A 18 7.31 3.47 -8.73
CA ASP A 18 5.96 3.71 -8.22
C ASP A 18 4.88 2.85 -8.89
N ILE A 19 5.22 2.11 -9.95
CA ILE A 19 4.28 1.35 -10.77
C ILE A 19 4.69 -0.11 -10.88
N TYR A 20 5.97 -0.37 -11.16
CA TYR A 20 6.48 -1.72 -11.29
C TYR A 20 6.37 -2.48 -9.96
N ASN A 21 5.98 -3.75 -10.05
CA ASN A 21 5.79 -4.62 -8.89
C ASN A 21 4.88 -4.01 -7.79
N THR A 22 3.89 -3.21 -8.19
CA THR A 22 2.96 -2.56 -7.28
C THR A 22 1.57 -3.18 -7.43
N ILE A 23 1.02 -3.65 -6.32
CA ILE A 23 -0.34 -4.15 -6.24
C ILE A 23 -1.25 -2.97 -5.92
N THR A 24 -2.24 -2.72 -6.76
CA THR A 24 -3.24 -1.67 -6.56
C THR A 24 -4.61 -2.30 -6.34
N PHE A 25 -5.25 -1.94 -5.23
CA PHE A 25 -6.58 -2.41 -4.88
C PHE A 25 -7.64 -1.50 -5.51
N PRO A 26 -8.84 -2.05 -5.79
CA PRO A 26 -9.99 -1.23 -6.14
C PRO A 26 -10.31 -0.19 -5.05
N LEU A 27 -11.11 0.79 -5.45
CA LEU A 27 -11.62 1.83 -4.57
C LEU A 27 -12.22 1.22 -3.29
N CYS A 28 -11.84 1.75 -2.13
CA CYS A 28 -12.38 1.37 -0.84
C CYS A 28 -12.68 2.60 0.03
N PRO A 29 -13.83 2.61 0.75
CA PRO A 29 -14.09 3.61 1.79
C PRO A 29 -13.07 3.52 2.93
N CYS A 30 -12.64 4.68 3.46
CA CYS A 30 -11.71 4.74 4.58
C CYS A 30 -12.19 5.68 5.68
N SER A 31 -12.21 5.17 6.91
CA SER A 31 -12.67 5.93 8.07
C SER A 31 -11.78 7.11 8.46
N SER A 32 -10.54 7.17 7.95
CA SER A 32 -9.60 8.25 8.25
C SER A 32 -9.89 9.53 7.44
N ARG A 33 -10.82 9.50 6.48
CA ARG A 33 -11.25 10.68 5.74
C ARG A 33 -12.54 11.28 6.31
N LYS A 34 -12.70 12.59 6.15
CA LYS A 34 -13.98 13.27 6.38
C LYS A 34 -15.01 12.77 5.36
N ASP A 35 -16.28 12.67 5.78
CA ASP A 35 -17.43 12.37 4.94
C ASP A 35 -17.38 11.07 4.11
N ASN A 36 -16.86 9.98 4.69
CA ASN A 36 -16.73 8.67 4.01
C ASN A 36 -15.92 8.70 2.71
N GLY A 37 -14.90 9.56 2.63
CA GLY A 37 -14.06 9.68 1.44
C GLY A 37 -13.40 8.35 1.00
N CYS A 38 -13.24 8.19 -0.31
CA CYS A 38 -12.78 6.97 -0.94
C CYS A 38 -11.27 6.95 -1.12
N ILE A 39 -10.69 5.75 -1.21
CA ILE A 39 -9.25 5.56 -1.32
C ILE A 39 -8.93 4.51 -2.36
N ILE A 40 -7.80 4.68 -3.04
CA ILE A 40 -7.13 3.60 -3.74
C ILE A 40 -5.88 3.25 -2.95
N VAL A 41 -5.74 1.97 -2.60
CA VAL A 41 -4.55 1.45 -1.90
C VAL A 41 -3.59 0.92 -2.93
N SER A 42 -2.33 1.30 -2.85
CA SER A 42 -1.26 0.67 -3.62
C SER A 42 -0.13 0.27 -2.68
N LEU A 43 0.45 -0.91 -2.90
CA LEU A 43 1.54 -1.41 -2.07
C LEU A 43 2.60 -2.12 -2.91
N ASN A 44 3.84 -1.95 -2.50
CA ASN A 44 5.01 -2.64 -3.02
C ASN A 44 6.04 -2.83 -1.89
N SER A 45 7.18 -3.45 -2.19
CA SER A 45 8.21 -3.71 -1.17
C SER A 45 8.78 -2.45 -0.51
N ALA A 46 8.67 -1.28 -1.15
CA ALA A 46 9.16 -0.01 -0.58
C ALA A 46 8.16 0.61 0.39
N ARG A 47 6.87 0.66 0.04
CA ARG A 47 5.85 1.35 0.84
C ARG A 47 4.43 0.88 0.59
N LEU A 48 3.57 1.18 1.56
CA LEU A 48 2.13 1.26 1.43
C LEU A 48 1.73 2.72 1.14
N ARG A 49 0.88 2.93 0.15
CA ARG A 49 0.39 4.25 -0.27
C ARG A 49 -1.12 4.27 -0.37
N LEU A 50 -1.73 5.30 0.19
CA LEU A 50 -3.16 5.58 0.08
C LEU A 50 -3.37 6.82 -0.77
N HIS A 51 -4.10 6.69 -1.87
CA HIS A 51 -4.48 7.81 -2.73
C HIS A 51 -5.89 8.26 -2.39
N ALA A 52 -6.08 9.55 -2.10
CA ALA A 52 -7.41 10.15 -2.09
C ALA A 52 -8.04 10.09 -3.46
N CYS A 53 -9.31 9.68 -3.49
CA CYS A 53 -10.11 9.71 -4.67
C CYS A 53 -11.56 10.03 -4.34
N SER A 54 -12.23 10.62 -5.32
CA SER A 54 -13.67 10.83 -5.31
C SER A 54 -14.42 9.49 -5.42
N ALA A 55 -15.74 9.53 -5.23
CA ALA A 55 -16.60 8.34 -5.28
C ALA A 55 -16.61 7.64 -6.66
N ASP A 56 -16.34 8.38 -7.74
CA ASP A 56 -16.14 7.88 -9.11
C ASP A 56 -14.71 7.41 -9.40
N GLY A 57 -13.83 7.42 -8.40
CA GLY A 57 -12.47 6.90 -8.50
C GLY A 57 -11.44 7.87 -9.11
N LYS A 58 -11.80 9.14 -9.33
CA LYS A 58 -10.85 10.16 -9.79
C LYS A 58 -9.91 10.52 -8.64
N LEU A 59 -8.60 10.42 -8.89
CA LEU A 59 -7.58 10.76 -7.91
C LEU A 59 -7.62 12.25 -7.57
N GLU A 60 -7.54 12.57 -6.29
CA GLU A 60 -7.33 13.92 -5.80
C GLU A 60 -5.83 14.20 -5.80
N GLU A 61 -5.36 14.98 -6.77
CA GLU A 61 -3.93 15.30 -6.92
C GLU A 61 -3.36 15.90 -5.62
N GLY A 62 -2.15 15.45 -5.26
CA GLY A 62 -1.44 15.89 -4.05
C GLY A 62 -1.94 15.30 -2.72
N HIS A 63 -3.02 14.52 -2.72
CA HIS A 63 -3.62 13.97 -1.49
C HIS A 63 -3.27 12.49 -1.29
N THR A 64 -1.98 12.20 -1.19
CA THR A 64 -1.45 10.85 -0.91
C THR A 64 -0.92 10.74 0.51
N ALA A 65 -1.05 9.54 1.08
CA ALA A 65 -0.45 9.19 2.37
C ALA A 65 0.45 7.98 2.20
N ASP A 66 1.75 8.19 2.42
CA ASP A 66 2.77 7.14 2.34
C ASP A 66 3.12 6.61 3.73
N PHE A 67 3.30 5.29 3.80
CA PHE A 67 3.66 4.53 4.98
C PHE A 67 4.79 3.57 4.64
N GLU A 68 5.93 3.76 5.28
CA GLU A 68 7.00 2.77 5.28
C GLU A 68 6.58 1.54 6.08
N TRP A 69 7.01 0.35 5.66
CA TRP A 69 6.68 -0.90 6.35
C TRP A 69 7.17 -0.93 7.80
N ALA A 70 8.26 -0.23 8.10
CA ALA A 70 8.85 -0.13 9.43
C ALA A 70 7.95 0.60 10.45
N ILE A 71 7.06 1.49 10.00
CA ILE A 71 6.18 2.25 10.90
C ILE A 71 4.85 1.54 11.15
N ILE A 72 4.50 0.53 10.35
CA ILE A 72 3.29 -0.29 10.53
C ILE A 72 3.55 -1.30 11.65
N GLN A 73 2.79 -1.19 12.72
CA GLN A 73 2.98 -1.94 13.97
C GLN A 73 2.18 -3.24 14.01
N ARG A 74 0.94 -3.19 13.51
CA ARG A 74 0.04 -4.36 13.44
C ARG A 74 -0.96 -4.20 12.31
N TYR A 75 -1.48 -5.33 11.83
CA TYR A 75 -2.57 -5.39 10.88
C TYR A 75 -3.44 -6.64 11.13
N TYR A 76 -4.74 -6.51 10.90
CA TYR A 76 -5.72 -7.58 11.16
C TYR A 76 -7.01 -7.34 10.35
N ILE A 77 -7.81 -8.40 10.23
CA ILE A 77 -9.13 -8.36 9.60
C ILE A 77 -10.21 -8.35 10.69
N GLN A 78 -11.20 -7.46 10.55
CA GLN A 78 -12.38 -7.42 11.41
C GLN A 78 -13.63 -7.33 10.53
N GLY A 79 -14.23 -8.48 10.22
CA GLY A 79 -15.36 -8.57 9.29
C GLY A 79 -14.95 -8.11 7.89
N GLN A 80 -15.64 -7.11 7.34
CA GLN A 80 -15.35 -6.54 6.01
C GLN A 80 -14.29 -5.42 6.04
N TYR A 81 -13.55 -5.31 7.15
CA TYR A 81 -12.54 -4.29 7.32
C TYR A 81 -11.15 -4.88 7.41
N PHE A 82 -10.24 -4.35 6.61
CA PHE A 82 -8.81 -4.50 6.82
C PHE A 82 -8.32 -3.31 7.65
N ILE A 83 -7.64 -3.58 8.76
CA ILE A 83 -7.15 -2.56 9.67
C ILE A 83 -5.65 -2.70 9.77
N PHE A 84 -4.93 -1.60 9.55
CA PHE A 84 -3.51 -1.51 9.89
C PHE A 84 -3.29 -0.34 10.85
N GLU A 85 -2.30 -0.47 11.71
CA GLU A 85 -1.93 0.56 12.66
C GLU A 85 -0.51 1.01 12.44
N TYR A 86 -0.31 2.31 12.43
CA TYR A 86 1.00 2.91 12.20
C TYR A 86 1.36 3.85 13.35
N LYS A 87 2.66 3.93 13.65
CA LYS A 87 3.23 4.85 14.62
C LYS A 87 4.45 5.52 14.01
N ARG A 88 4.34 6.81 13.71
CA ARG A 88 5.50 7.64 13.32
C ARG A 88 6.28 8.03 14.57
N SER A 89 7.56 8.38 14.42
CA SER A 89 8.41 8.86 15.52
C SER A 89 7.84 10.10 16.22
N THR A 90 7.02 10.89 15.52
CA THR A 90 6.34 12.08 16.03
C THR A 90 5.04 11.80 16.79
N MET A 91 4.67 10.52 16.98
CA MET A 91 3.41 10.12 17.58
C MET A 91 3.65 9.30 18.86
N ASP A 92 2.94 9.63 19.93
CA ASP A 92 3.01 8.87 21.18
C ASP A 92 2.30 7.50 21.08
N THR A 93 1.20 7.46 20.34
CA THR A 93 0.34 6.29 20.18
C THR A 93 0.17 5.88 18.72
N ALA A 94 0.00 4.58 18.48
CA ALA A 94 -0.31 4.07 17.15
C ALA A 94 -1.73 4.48 16.74
N LYS A 95 -1.92 4.84 15.46
CA LYS A 95 -3.23 5.19 14.91
C LYS A 95 -3.73 4.09 13.98
N PRO A 96 -4.98 3.64 14.12
CA PRO A 96 -5.58 2.71 13.19
C PRO A 96 -6.07 3.41 11.92
N VAL A 97 -5.91 2.73 10.80
CA VAL A 97 -6.55 3.04 9.51
C VAL A 97 -7.41 1.85 9.15
N LYS A 98 -8.71 2.11 8.94
CA LYS A 98 -9.72 1.08 8.69
C LYS A 98 -10.24 1.20 7.27
N LEU A 99 -10.03 0.14 6.49
CA LEU A 99 -10.35 0.06 5.08
C LEU A 99 -11.49 -0.92 4.87
N GLN A 100 -12.61 -0.45 4.31
CA GLN A 100 -13.73 -1.33 3.98
C GLN A 100 -13.55 -1.90 2.57
N THR A 101 -13.34 -3.20 2.44
CA THR A 101 -13.05 -3.83 1.15
C THR A 101 -13.55 -5.26 1.11
N LEU A 102 -13.87 -5.77 -0.08
CA LEU A 102 -14.14 -7.20 -0.31
C LEU A 102 -12.85 -8.02 -0.41
N PHE A 103 -11.69 -7.35 -0.50
CA PHE A 103 -10.38 -7.95 -0.68
C PHE A 103 -9.57 -8.01 0.64
N THR A 104 -10.24 -8.07 1.80
CA THR A 104 -9.56 -8.04 3.11
C THR A 104 -8.52 -9.15 3.25
N GLN A 105 -8.88 -10.38 2.86
CA GLN A 105 -7.96 -11.52 2.95
C GLN A 105 -6.77 -11.37 2.00
N PHE A 106 -7.02 -11.00 0.74
CA PHE A 106 -5.94 -10.79 -0.22
C PHE A 106 -4.99 -9.66 0.22
N MET A 107 -5.52 -8.58 0.78
CA MET A 107 -4.72 -7.49 1.34
C MET A 107 -3.86 -7.95 2.53
N TYR A 108 -4.43 -8.78 3.42
CA TYR A 108 -3.70 -9.40 4.51
C TYR A 108 -2.55 -10.28 4.02
N ASP A 109 -2.80 -11.12 3.02
CA ASP A 109 -1.79 -12.02 2.44
C ASP A 109 -0.67 -11.23 1.76
N CYS A 110 -1.00 -10.11 1.10
CA CYS A 110 -0.02 -9.19 0.53
C CYS A 110 0.90 -8.59 1.61
N PHE A 111 0.33 -8.12 2.73
CA PHE A 111 1.12 -7.62 3.86
C PHE A 111 2.04 -8.72 4.40
N GLN A 112 1.52 -9.94 4.61
CA GLN A 112 2.35 -11.05 5.06
C GLN A 112 3.51 -11.34 4.12
N CYS A 113 3.26 -11.33 2.80
CA CYS A 113 4.30 -11.58 1.80
C CYS A 113 5.41 -10.54 1.87
N ILE A 114 5.04 -9.26 1.89
CA ILE A 114 6.01 -8.17 1.94
C ILE A 114 6.83 -8.20 3.23
N TYR A 115 6.21 -8.47 4.38
CA TYR A 115 6.97 -8.61 5.63
C TYR A 115 7.96 -9.78 5.58
N ARG A 116 7.59 -10.93 5.00
CA ARG A 116 8.51 -12.05 4.81
C ARG A 116 9.68 -11.67 3.89
N GLU A 117 9.41 -10.97 2.80
CA GLU A 117 10.44 -10.50 1.86
C GLU A 117 11.41 -9.52 2.53
N ILE A 118 10.89 -8.52 3.26
CA ILE A 118 11.71 -7.55 4.00
C ILE A 118 12.58 -8.28 5.04
N GLN A 119 12.02 -9.26 5.76
CA GLN A 119 12.79 -10.06 6.71
C GLN A 119 13.89 -10.88 6.02
N ALA A 120 13.58 -11.52 4.89
CA ALA A 120 14.56 -12.29 4.12
C ALA A 120 15.71 -11.40 3.63
N ILE A 121 15.40 -10.20 3.10
CA ILE A 121 16.40 -9.21 2.69
C ILE A 121 17.27 -8.77 3.86
N ASN A 122 16.65 -8.45 5.00
CA ASN A 122 17.38 -8.05 6.21
C ASN A 122 18.27 -9.16 6.76
N ASN A 123 17.92 -10.43 6.56
CA ASN A 123 18.75 -11.56 6.96
C ASN A 123 19.91 -11.83 5.98
N MET A 124 19.75 -11.51 4.69
CA MET A 124 20.84 -11.60 3.70
C MET A 124 21.89 -10.50 3.85
N ASN A 125 21.49 -9.34 4.40
CA ASN A 125 22.37 -8.19 4.61
C ASN A 125 23.10 -8.20 5.97
N LYS A 126 22.91 -9.24 6.79
CA LYS A 126 23.61 -9.48 8.05
C LYS A 126 24.76 -10.44 7.84
#